data_AF-A0A533XNB5-F1
#
_entry.id   AF-A0A533XNB5-F1
#
_cell.length_a   1.000
_cell.length_b   1.000
_cell.length_c   1.000
_cell.angle_alpha   90.00
_cell.angle_beta   90.00
_cell.angle_gamma   90.00
#
_symmetry.space_group_name_H-M   'P 1'
#
loop_
_entity.id
_entity.type
_entity.pdbx_description
1 polymer ?
#
loop_
_entity_poly.entity_id
_entity_poly.type
_entity_poly.pdbx_seq_one_letter_code
_entity_poly.pdbx_strand_id
1 'polypeptide(L)'
;MDVVNPEFQKGQDAVIKIDNTTITKSSNTIIDAIQGITLNLLQVDASNAVTVTVSSDSTGLSDKIKNFVSAYNDVNKFLNDQFTFDPKIKKAGALLADASVRAVQSLLKRVVTGSIPGLTTGKSNLSQIGITSDSKTGFLSVDDSKLSTAIASDPDGVKRLFLGLGTATNSAISFVGLGQKTGPGTYGIAISVAPQKAVVGGVSDATFQDISSTGLTNAELLSFTFSNNYTDATPTTTSFPVTLSAGSKINDVVNALNSAFASQHAALSASNDSGRLKITSTDYGKDTRFTVVSDQAGTTQTGIGSVGLTAQGVDVGGTINGHTATGKGNVLTSSSGFPEDGLRISTETTTTGLFGTIAVTRGVGDRLVSSLDAYTNPLTGIFLSKTNSLQGSIDGISKNITQINDRLTSEGDRLRAQFVNLETLLGKFQATSNFLTNQLARLPTFSSSSTTATNLL
;
A
#
# COMPACT_ATOMS: atom_id res chain seq x y z
N MET A 1 -3.30 0.02 -59.50
CA MET A 1 -4.10 -0.54 -58.40
C MET A 1 -3.46 -1.84 -58.01
N ASP A 2 -2.87 -1.90 -56.82
CA ASP A 2 -2.20 -3.10 -56.33
C ASP A 2 -3.27 -4.13 -55.97
N VAL A 3 -3.38 -5.19 -56.76
CA VAL A 3 -4.48 -6.17 -56.72
C VAL A 3 -4.26 -7.22 -55.61
N VAL A 4 -3.14 -7.12 -54.88
CA VAL A 4 -2.72 -8.16 -53.92
C VAL A 4 -3.13 -7.82 -52.47
N ASN A 5 -3.53 -6.57 -52.17
CA ASN A 5 -4.02 -6.21 -50.84
C ASN A 5 -5.03 -5.04 -50.90
N PRO A 6 -6.33 -5.29 -51.16
CA PRO A 6 -7.33 -4.23 -51.18
C PRO A 6 -7.47 -3.57 -49.81
N GLU A 7 -7.07 -2.30 -49.69
CA GLU A 7 -7.26 -1.50 -48.48
C GLU A 7 -8.75 -1.11 -48.38
N PHE A 8 -9.51 -1.83 -47.56
CA PHE A 8 -10.96 -1.63 -47.42
C PHE A 8 -11.34 -0.35 -46.66
N GLN A 9 -10.44 0.18 -45.82
CA GLN A 9 -10.64 1.42 -45.06
C GLN A 9 -9.29 2.02 -44.67
N LYS A 10 -9.05 3.27 -45.07
CA LYS A 10 -7.86 4.02 -44.68
C LYS A 10 -7.92 4.32 -43.18
N GLY A 11 -6.81 4.10 -42.47
CA GLY A 11 -6.66 4.56 -41.08
C GLY A 11 -6.81 6.09 -41.01
N GLN A 12 -7.64 6.57 -40.10
CA GLN A 12 -7.86 8.00 -39.86
C GLN A 12 -7.67 8.31 -38.38
N ASP A 13 -6.96 9.39 -38.11
CA ASP A 13 -6.82 9.91 -36.76
C ASP A 13 -8.15 10.53 -36.28
N ALA A 14 -8.42 10.40 -34.99
CA ALA A 14 -9.47 11.13 -34.32
C ALA A 14 -9.12 12.62 -34.26
N VAL A 15 -10.04 13.47 -34.70
CA VAL A 15 -9.92 14.94 -34.63
C VAL A 15 -11.02 15.46 -33.74
N ILE A 16 -10.65 16.11 -32.64
CA ILE A 16 -11.59 16.71 -31.69
C ILE A 16 -11.24 18.18 -31.45
N LYS A 17 -12.23 18.94 -30.97
CA LYS A 17 -12.07 20.33 -30.58
C LYS A 17 -12.41 20.48 -29.10
N ILE A 18 -11.41 20.82 -28.28
CA ILE A 18 -11.58 21.09 -26.83
C ILE A 18 -11.36 22.58 -26.61
N ASP A 19 -12.36 23.30 -26.10
CA ASP A 19 -12.29 24.75 -25.79
C ASP A 19 -11.60 25.59 -26.88
N ASN A 20 -11.96 25.32 -28.14
CA ASN A 20 -11.40 25.91 -29.36
C ASN A 20 -10.03 25.45 -29.86
N THR A 21 -9.39 24.49 -29.18
CA THR A 21 -8.15 23.86 -29.64
C THR A 21 -8.43 22.56 -30.39
N THR A 22 -7.96 22.44 -31.63
CA THR A 22 -8.03 21.19 -32.40
C THR A 22 -6.93 20.25 -31.95
N ILE A 23 -7.31 19.03 -31.56
CA ILE A 23 -6.40 17.98 -31.12
C ILE A 23 -6.61 16.77 -32.04
N THR A 24 -5.51 16.24 -32.57
CA THR A 24 -5.49 15.04 -33.41
C THR A 24 -4.85 13.90 -32.63
N LYS A 25 -5.48 12.72 -32.61
CA LYS A 25 -5.02 11.53 -31.90
C LYS A 25 -5.21 10.28 -32.75
N SER A 26 -4.26 9.36 -32.67
CA SER A 26 -4.34 8.07 -33.39
C SER A 26 -5.33 7.07 -32.80
N SER A 27 -5.95 7.39 -31.65
CA SER A 27 -6.91 6.53 -30.94
C SER A 27 -8.15 7.31 -30.50
N ASN A 28 -9.29 6.62 -30.46
CA ASN A 28 -10.55 7.11 -29.90
C ASN A 28 -10.56 7.09 -28.35
N THR A 29 -9.53 6.51 -27.71
CA THR A 29 -9.32 6.60 -26.26
C THR A 29 -8.18 7.57 -26.00
N ILE A 30 -8.53 8.77 -25.54
CA ILE A 30 -7.61 9.88 -25.35
C ILE A 30 -7.36 10.08 -23.86
N ILE A 31 -6.13 9.87 -23.42
CA ILE A 31 -5.72 9.91 -22.00
C ILE A 31 -4.86 11.13 -21.64
N ASP A 32 -4.42 11.88 -22.64
CA ASP A 32 -3.35 12.88 -22.54
C ASP A 32 -3.75 14.26 -23.07
N ALA A 33 -5.00 14.43 -23.52
CA ALA A 33 -5.50 15.75 -23.95
C ALA A 33 -5.84 16.67 -22.77
N ILE A 34 -6.34 16.10 -21.67
CA ILE A 34 -6.59 16.82 -20.42
C ILE A 34 -6.04 15.97 -19.28
N GLN A 35 -5.19 16.55 -18.45
CA GLN A 35 -4.55 15.83 -17.34
C GLN A 35 -5.62 15.25 -16.39
N GLY A 36 -5.51 13.95 -16.12
CA GLY A 36 -6.43 13.24 -15.21
C GLY A 36 -7.79 12.88 -15.81
N ILE A 37 -8.01 13.12 -17.10
CA ILE A 37 -9.25 12.75 -17.80
C ILE A 37 -8.96 11.76 -18.92
N THR A 38 -9.74 10.69 -18.98
CA THR A 38 -9.80 9.79 -20.14
C THR A 38 -11.07 10.07 -20.92
N LEU A 39 -10.93 10.47 -22.19
CA LEU A 39 -12.02 10.68 -23.11
C LEU A 39 -12.15 9.47 -24.03
N ASN A 40 -13.34 8.86 -24.06
CA ASN A 40 -13.68 7.81 -25.02
C ASN A 40 -14.60 8.40 -26.09
N LEU A 41 -14.07 8.56 -27.29
CA LEU A 41 -14.80 9.08 -28.45
C LEU A 41 -15.65 7.96 -29.04
N LEU A 42 -16.98 8.14 -29.01
CA LEU A 42 -17.91 7.12 -29.48
C LEU A 42 -18.37 7.39 -30.91
N GLN A 43 -18.68 8.64 -31.23
CA GLN A 43 -19.18 9.06 -32.53
C GLN A 43 -18.88 10.54 -32.80
N VAL A 44 -18.91 10.92 -34.07
CA VAL A 44 -18.81 12.32 -34.49
C VAL A 44 -20.15 13.01 -34.29
N ASP A 45 -20.15 14.15 -33.60
CA ASP A 45 -21.27 15.10 -33.58
C ASP A 45 -20.72 16.49 -33.96
N ALA A 46 -21.03 16.92 -35.18
CA ALA A 46 -20.59 18.22 -35.70
C ALA A 46 -21.60 19.34 -35.42
N SER A 47 -22.77 19.00 -34.88
CA SER A 47 -23.90 19.92 -34.72
C SER A 47 -24.05 20.39 -33.27
N ASN A 48 -23.64 19.56 -32.31
CA ASN A 48 -23.78 19.86 -30.89
C ASN A 48 -22.43 19.84 -30.17
N ALA A 49 -22.19 20.85 -29.34
CA ALA A 49 -21.08 20.84 -28.40
C ALA A 49 -21.40 19.89 -27.23
N VAL A 50 -20.54 18.91 -26.98
CA VAL A 50 -20.61 18.05 -25.79
C VAL A 50 -19.91 18.74 -24.63
N THR A 51 -20.63 18.99 -23.53
CA THR A 51 -20.03 19.56 -22.32
C THR A 51 -19.61 18.45 -21.37
N VAL A 52 -18.31 18.35 -21.09
CA VAL A 52 -17.77 17.44 -20.07
C VAL A 52 -17.69 18.19 -18.74
N THR A 53 -18.44 17.73 -17.73
CA THR A 53 -18.42 18.35 -16.39
C THR A 53 -17.65 17.45 -15.43
N VAL A 54 -16.61 17.99 -14.80
CA VAL A 54 -15.92 17.35 -13.69
C VAL A 54 -16.52 17.88 -12.40
N SER A 55 -17.02 17.00 -11.54
CA SER A 55 -17.63 17.36 -10.26
C SER A 55 -17.18 16.41 -9.15
N SER A 56 -17.33 16.84 -7.90
CA SER A 56 -17.01 16.02 -6.73
C SER A 56 -18.02 14.89 -6.54
N ASP A 57 -17.55 13.64 -6.45
CA ASP A 57 -18.38 12.48 -6.15
C ASP A 57 -18.69 12.37 -4.64
N SER A 58 -19.76 13.04 -4.21
CA SER A 58 -20.22 13.02 -2.82
C SER A 58 -20.84 11.68 -2.41
N THR A 59 -21.50 10.99 -3.34
CA THR A 59 -22.12 9.68 -3.12
C THR A 59 -21.05 8.63 -2.84
N GLY A 60 -20.03 8.53 -3.70
CA GLY A 60 -18.94 7.59 -3.50
C GLY A 60 -18.16 7.83 -2.19
N LEU A 61 -18.06 9.09 -1.74
CA LEU A 61 -17.48 9.39 -0.42
C LEU A 61 -18.38 8.90 0.73
N SER A 62 -19.69 9.17 0.66
CA SER A 62 -20.67 8.72 1.66
C SER A 62 -20.68 7.18 1.79
N ASP A 63 -20.68 6.47 0.66
CA ASP A 63 -20.68 5.00 0.64
C ASP A 63 -19.41 4.41 1.29
N LYS A 64 -18.23 4.99 1.02
CA LYS A 64 -16.98 4.58 1.67
C LYS A 64 -17.03 4.77 3.18
N ILE A 65 -17.63 5.86 3.66
CA ILE A 65 -17.80 6.14 5.09
C ILE A 65 -18.77 5.14 5.73
N LYS A 66 -19.88 4.81 5.07
CA LYS A 66 -20.83 3.79 5.53
C LYS A 66 -20.20 2.40 5.60
N ASN A 67 -19.40 2.05 4.59
CA ASN A 67 -18.66 0.79 4.58
C ASN A 67 -17.66 0.70 5.75
N PHE A 68 -16.96 1.80 6.05
CA PHE A 68 -16.12 1.88 7.24
C PHE A 68 -16.92 1.65 8.53
N VAL A 69 -18.07 2.30 8.67
CA VAL A 69 -18.96 2.14 9.84
C VAL A 69 -19.44 0.69 9.97
N SER A 70 -19.84 0.06 8.87
CA SER A 70 -20.24 -1.36 8.86
C SER A 70 -19.09 -2.26 9.32
N ALA A 71 -17.90 -2.10 8.75
CA ALA A 71 -16.73 -2.92 9.12
C ALA A 71 -16.33 -2.74 10.59
N TYR A 72 -16.37 -1.51 11.10
CA TYR A 72 -16.17 -1.24 12.53
C TYR A 72 -17.22 -1.96 13.38
N ASN A 73 -18.50 -1.89 12.98
CA ASN A 73 -19.60 -2.52 13.69
C ASN A 73 -19.49 -4.05 13.69
N ASP A 74 -19.05 -4.66 12.59
CA ASP A 74 -18.83 -6.11 12.51
C ASP A 74 -17.74 -6.56 13.49
N VAL A 75 -16.62 -5.83 13.55
CA VAL A 75 -15.56 -6.09 14.54
C VAL A 75 -16.08 -5.90 15.96
N ASN A 76 -16.80 -4.81 16.21
CA ASN A 76 -17.34 -4.52 17.54
C ASN A 76 -18.39 -5.56 17.98
N LYS A 77 -19.21 -6.05 17.06
CA LYS A 77 -20.13 -7.17 17.29
C LYS A 77 -19.36 -8.42 17.68
N PHE A 78 -18.36 -8.81 16.88
CA PHE A 78 -17.54 -9.98 17.16
C PHE A 78 -16.90 -9.91 18.55
N LEU A 79 -16.32 -8.75 18.90
CA LEU A 79 -15.70 -8.53 20.22
C LEU A 79 -16.73 -8.60 21.36
N ASN A 80 -17.88 -7.93 21.21
CA ASN A 80 -18.95 -7.96 22.22
C ASN A 80 -19.45 -9.38 22.48
N ASP A 81 -19.61 -10.19 21.42
CA ASP A 81 -20.04 -11.59 21.54
C ASP A 81 -19.06 -12.42 22.39
N GLN A 82 -17.75 -12.10 22.35
CA GLN A 82 -16.74 -12.78 23.18
C GLN A 82 -16.82 -12.43 24.68
N PHE A 83 -17.43 -11.29 25.03
CA PHE A 83 -17.53 -10.82 26.42
C PHE A 83 -18.86 -11.17 27.09
N THR A 84 -19.69 -11.98 26.44
CA THR A 84 -20.96 -12.42 27.03
C THR A 84 -20.80 -13.64 27.92
N PHE A 85 -21.64 -13.73 28.95
CA PHE A 85 -21.82 -14.90 29.79
C PHE A 85 -23.29 -15.30 29.73
N ASP A 86 -23.58 -16.54 29.32
CA ASP A 86 -24.93 -17.09 29.36
C ASP A 86 -25.16 -17.74 30.74
N PRO A 87 -26.02 -17.14 31.60
CA PRO A 87 -26.28 -17.67 32.94
C PRO A 87 -27.10 -18.96 32.93
N LYS A 88 -27.82 -19.28 31.84
CA LYS A 88 -28.67 -20.48 31.75
C LYS A 88 -27.83 -21.74 31.53
N ILE A 89 -26.84 -21.65 30.64
CA ILE A 89 -25.92 -22.76 30.36
C ILE A 89 -24.55 -22.59 31.04
N LYS A 90 -24.37 -21.54 31.85
CA LYS A 90 -23.14 -21.18 32.57
C LYS A 90 -21.91 -21.13 31.66
N LYS A 91 -22.09 -20.63 30.43
CA LYS A 91 -21.04 -20.61 29.40
C LYS A 91 -20.57 -19.18 29.15
N ALA A 92 -19.26 -18.96 29.32
CA ALA A 92 -18.57 -17.75 28.92
C ALA A 92 -18.08 -17.85 27.46
N GLY A 93 -17.97 -16.71 26.78
CA GLY A 93 -17.16 -16.62 25.56
C GLY A 93 -15.71 -17.05 25.83
N ALA A 94 -15.06 -17.67 24.84
CA ALA A 94 -13.72 -18.25 24.99
C ALA A 94 -12.65 -17.21 25.38
N LEU A 95 -12.89 -15.94 25.06
CA LEU A 95 -11.98 -14.81 25.30
C LEU A 95 -12.49 -13.85 26.38
N LEU A 96 -13.50 -14.23 27.17
CA LEU A 96 -14.12 -13.38 28.18
C LEU A 96 -13.10 -12.72 29.14
N ALA A 97 -12.07 -13.48 29.55
CA ALA A 97 -11.02 -13.01 30.46
C ALA A 97 -9.78 -12.44 29.76
N ASP A 98 -9.75 -12.39 28.42
CA ASP A 98 -8.58 -11.99 27.66
C ASP A 98 -8.33 -10.47 27.71
N ALA A 99 -7.18 -10.08 28.27
CA ALA A 99 -6.81 -8.68 28.39
C ALA A 99 -6.48 -8.02 27.05
N SER A 100 -5.94 -8.77 26.07
CA SER A 100 -5.58 -8.25 24.75
C SER A 100 -6.81 -7.89 23.92
N VAL A 101 -7.87 -8.70 24.00
CA VAL A 101 -9.13 -8.45 23.30
C VAL A 101 -9.84 -7.22 23.89
N ARG A 102 -9.84 -7.07 25.22
CA ARG A 102 -10.35 -5.85 25.89
C ARG A 102 -9.54 -4.61 25.53
N ALA A 103 -8.23 -4.75 25.41
CA ALA A 103 -7.35 -3.65 25.01
C ALA A 103 -7.66 -3.17 23.58
N VAL A 104 -7.88 -4.10 22.64
CA VAL A 104 -8.32 -3.76 21.27
C VAL A 104 -9.67 -3.06 21.28
N GLN A 105 -10.67 -3.57 21.99
CA GLN A 105 -11.98 -2.91 22.08
C GLN A 105 -11.87 -1.47 22.61
N SER A 106 -11.08 -1.27 23.67
CA SER A 106 -10.84 0.05 24.27
C SER A 106 -10.10 0.99 23.32
N LEU A 107 -9.14 0.46 22.54
CA LEU A 107 -8.42 1.18 21.52
C LEU A 107 -9.36 1.64 20.39
N LEU A 108 -10.15 0.73 19.83
CA LEU A 108 -11.11 1.02 18.75
C LEU A 108 -12.06 2.15 19.19
N LYS A 109 -12.68 2.01 20.36
CA LYS A 109 -13.60 3.02 20.93
C LYS A 109 -12.90 4.36 21.10
N ARG A 110 -11.68 4.39 21.64
CA ARG A 110 -10.92 5.63 21.85
C ARG A 110 -10.60 6.37 20.55
N VAL A 111 -10.26 5.63 19.48
CA VAL A 111 -9.91 6.26 18.19
C VAL A 111 -11.14 6.88 17.52
N VAL A 112 -12.28 6.19 17.52
CA VAL A 112 -13.49 6.67 16.81
C VAL A 112 -14.28 7.73 17.58
N THR A 113 -14.17 7.77 18.91
CA THR A 113 -14.88 8.76 19.75
C THR A 113 -14.03 9.98 20.11
N GLY A 114 -12.71 9.89 19.97
CA GLY A 114 -11.79 10.98 20.31
C GLY A 114 -11.74 12.08 19.26
N SER A 115 -11.31 13.26 19.69
CA SER A 115 -10.93 14.34 18.77
C SER A 115 -9.71 13.92 17.95
N ILE A 116 -9.67 14.39 16.71
CA ILE A 116 -8.64 14.07 15.75
C ILE A 116 -7.46 15.02 15.93
N PRO A 117 -6.27 14.49 16.25
CA PRO A 117 -5.08 15.31 16.42
C PRO A 117 -4.72 16.08 15.14
N GLY A 118 -4.25 17.32 15.31
CA GLY A 118 -3.85 18.20 14.21
C GLY A 118 -5.00 18.99 13.58
N LEU A 119 -6.27 18.65 13.86
CA LEU A 119 -7.43 19.43 13.44
C LEU A 119 -7.76 20.50 14.50
N THR A 120 -7.20 21.69 14.32
CA THR A 120 -7.47 22.85 15.18
C THR A 120 -8.62 23.73 14.69
N THR A 121 -9.01 23.58 13.42
CA THR A 121 -10.09 24.35 12.77
C THR A 121 -11.10 23.43 12.10
N GLY A 122 -12.38 23.78 12.17
CA GLY A 122 -13.46 23.01 11.56
C GLY A 122 -13.96 21.84 12.41
N LYS A 123 -14.47 20.79 11.75
CA LYS A 123 -14.95 19.57 12.41
C LYS A 123 -13.74 18.73 12.84
N SER A 124 -13.64 18.40 14.12
CA SER A 124 -12.51 17.70 14.75
C SER A 124 -12.87 16.30 15.23
N ASN A 125 -14.13 15.88 15.13
CA ASN A 125 -14.57 14.53 15.48
C ASN A 125 -15.70 14.02 14.58
N LEU A 126 -15.93 12.70 14.60
CA LEU A 126 -16.92 12.04 13.76
C LEU A 126 -18.38 12.43 14.08
N SER A 127 -18.67 12.77 15.34
CA SER A 127 -20.03 13.14 15.75
C SER A 127 -20.53 14.42 15.08
N GLN A 128 -19.62 15.34 14.74
CA GLN A 128 -19.92 16.58 14.03
C GLN A 128 -20.30 16.37 12.56
N ILE A 129 -20.04 15.18 12.00
CA ILE A 129 -20.50 14.78 10.65
C ILE A 129 -21.64 13.77 10.70
N GLY A 130 -22.28 13.60 11.86
CA GLY A 130 -23.42 12.69 12.01
C GLY A 130 -23.06 11.24 12.30
N ILE A 131 -21.80 10.93 12.62
CA ILE A 131 -21.39 9.57 12.99
C ILE A 131 -21.22 9.48 14.51
N THR A 132 -22.12 8.77 15.17
CA THR A 132 -22.17 8.69 16.63
C THR A 132 -21.97 7.28 17.14
N SER A 133 -21.45 7.13 18.36
CA SER A 133 -21.26 5.82 19.01
C SER A 133 -22.27 5.61 20.12
N ASP A 134 -22.91 4.44 20.15
CA ASP A 134 -23.73 4.03 21.29
C ASP A 134 -22.87 3.81 22.54
N SER A 135 -23.23 4.48 23.63
CA SER A 135 -22.43 4.51 24.85
C SER A 135 -22.25 3.13 25.51
N LYS A 136 -23.24 2.23 25.35
CA LYS A 136 -23.29 0.91 26.00
C LYS A 136 -22.58 -0.15 25.18
N THR A 137 -22.89 -0.20 23.89
CA THR A 137 -22.46 -1.27 22.98
C THR A 137 -21.24 -0.87 22.15
N GLY A 138 -20.98 0.42 21.97
CA GLY A 138 -19.89 0.94 21.14
C GLY A 138 -20.20 0.96 19.64
N PHE A 139 -21.37 0.49 19.19
CA PHE A 139 -21.78 0.51 17.79
C PHE A 139 -21.86 1.94 17.25
N LEU A 140 -21.42 2.13 16.01
CA LEU A 140 -21.54 3.40 15.28
C LEU A 140 -22.85 3.45 14.49
N SER A 141 -23.47 4.62 14.46
CA SER A 141 -24.61 4.97 13.62
C SER A 141 -24.27 6.17 12.74
N VAL A 142 -24.92 6.26 11.57
CA VAL A 142 -24.75 7.37 10.62
C VAL A 142 -26.08 8.11 10.47
N ASP A 143 -26.04 9.43 10.64
CA ASP A 143 -27.10 10.36 10.24
C ASP A 143 -26.81 10.82 8.80
N ASP A 144 -27.52 10.23 7.84
CA ASP A 144 -27.35 10.50 6.41
C ASP A 144 -27.46 11.99 6.07
N SER A 145 -28.40 12.70 6.71
CA SER A 145 -28.64 14.11 6.43
C SER A 145 -27.47 15.00 6.85
N LYS A 146 -26.91 14.75 8.04
CA LYS A 146 -25.74 15.47 8.55
C LYS A 146 -24.49 15.10 7.77
N LEU A 147 -24.33 13.84 7.40
CA LEU A 147 -23.19 13.39 6.62
C LEU A 147 -23.18 14.05 5.24
N SER A 148 -24.31 13.99 4.52
CA SER A 148 -24.44 14.63 3.21
C SER A 148 -24.21 16.15 3.29
N THR A 149 -24.74 16.81 4.31
CA THR A 149 -24.50 18.25 4.54
C THR A 149 -23.02 18.54 4.79
N ALA A 150 -22.36 17.73 5.62
CA ALA A 150 -20.95 17.90 5.91
C ALA A 150 -20.08 17.73 4.64
N ILE A 151 -20.35 16.68 3.84
CA ILE A 151 -19.65 16.41 2.59
C ILE A 151 -19.83 17.55 1.58
N ALA A 152 -21.06 18.07 1.45
CA ALA A 152 -21.33 19.19 0.54
C ALA A 152 -20.63 20.49 0.98
N SER A 153 -20.52 20.72 2.30
CA SER A 153 -19.93 21.95 2.85
C SER A 153 -18.40 21.99 2.80
N ASP A 154 -17.73 20.88 3.10
CA ASP A 154 -16.27 20.78 3.21
C ASP A 154 -15.84 19.31 3.00
N PRO A 155 -15.78 18.85 1.75
CA PRO A 155 -15.43 17.45 1.46
C PRO A 155 -14.01 17.11 1.94
N ASP A 156 -13.08 18.06 1.88
CA ASP A 156 -11.70 17.83 2.35
C ASP A 156 -11.63 17.78 3.89
N GLY A 157 -12.45 18.56 4.59
CA GLY A 157 -12.64 18.42 6.04
C GLY A 157 -13.15 17.06 6.43
N VAL A 158 -14.13 16.53 5.71
CA VAL A 158 -14.58 15.14 5.92
C VAL A 158 -13.44 14.16 5.66
N LYS A 159 -12.68 14.29 4.57
CA LYS A 159 -11.51 13.42 4.30
C LYS A 159 -10.47 13.48 5.43
N ARG A 160 -10.17 14.66 5.98
CA ARG A 160 -9.24 14.84 7.11
C ARG A 160 -9.69 14.10 8.37
N LEU A 161 -11.00 13.84 8.53
CA LEU A 161 -11.49 13.05 9.65
C LEU A 161 -11.13 11.56 9.53
N PHE A 162 -10.90 11.04 8.32
CA PHE A 162 -10.63 9.62 8.08
C PHE A 162 -9.18 9.34 7.69
N LEU A 163 -8.57 10.24 6.92
CA LEU A 163 -7.27 10.05 6.30
C LEU A 163 -6.18 10.87 7.00
N GLY A 164 -4.94 10.42 6.84
CA GLY A 164 -3.76 11.23 7.13
C GLY A 164 -3.54 12.22 5.98
N LEU A 165 -3.69 13.53 6.23
CA LEU A 165 -3.58 14.57 5.21
C LEU A 165 -2.78 15.77 5.72
N GLY A 166 -2.12 16.48 4.80
CA GLY A 166 -1.51 17.78 5.04
C GLY A 166 -2.29 18.89 4.36
N THR A 167 -2.50 20.01 5.06
CA THR A 167 -3.10 21.24 4.50
C THR A 167 -2.05 22.34 4.54
N ALA A 168 -1.54 22.74 3.38
CA ALA A 168 -0.58 23.83 3.28
C ALA A 168 -1.28 25.20 3.35
N THR A 169 -0.63 26.17 3.98
CA THR A 169 -1.11 27.57 4.00
C THR A 169 -0.78 28.31 2.71
N ASN A 170 0.13 27.79 1.89
CA ASN A 170 0.58 28.39 0.64
C ASN A 170 0.23 27.46 -0.53
N SER A 171 -0.44 28.00 -1.55
CA SER A 171 -0.90 27.24 -2.73
C SER A 171 0.24 26.74 -3.63
N ALA A 172 1.46 27.27 -3.49
CA ALA A 172 2.64 26.75 -4.18
C ALA A 172 3.16 25.43 -3.57
N ILE A 173 2.62 25.01 -2.42
CA ILE A 173 2.97 23.75 -1.77
C ILE A 173 1.78 22.80 -1.83
N SER A 174 2.03 21.61 -2.37
CA SER A 174 1.06 20.51 -2.43
C SER A 174 1.47 19.39 -1.48
N PHE A 175 0.50 18.85 -0.75
CA PHE A 175 0.71 17.66 0.07
C PHE A 175 0.81 16.42 -0.81
N VAL A 176 1.82 15.58 -0.58
CA VAL A 176 2.06 14.35 -1.35
C VAL A 176 1.75 13.11 -0.53
N GLY A 177 2.16 13.07 0.75
CA GLY A 177 1.94 11.89 1.59
C GLY A 177 2.59 11.98 2.97
N LEU A 178 2.33 10.96 3.78
CA LEU A 178 2.88 10.78 5.13
C LEU A 178 3.59 9.44 5.21
N GLY A 179 4.65 9.38 6.01
CA GLY A 179 5.23 8.11 6.46
C GLY A 179 4.49 7.62 7.70
N GLN A 180 4.70 6.36 8.11
CA GLN A 180 4.04 5.81 9.31
C GLN A 180 4.41 6.54 10.61
N LYS A 181 5.56 7.21 10.64
CA LYS A 181 6.09 7.93 11.81
C LYS A 181 5.68 9.40 11.86
N THR A 182 5.07 9.94 10.80
CA THR A 182 4.72 11.36 10.78
C THR A 182 3.67 11.65 11.86
N GLY A 183 4.00 12.48 12.82
CA GLY A 183 3.08 12.97 13.83
C GLY A 183 2.10 13.99 13.27
N PRO A 184 0.91 14.12 13.88
CA PRO A 184 0.03 15.27 13.65
C PRO A 184 0.71 16.54 14.20
N GLY A 185 0.56 17.66 13.52
CA GLY A 185 1.27 18.89 13.89
C GLY A 185 1.22 19.95 12.80
N THR A 186 1.80 21.12 13.06
CA THR A 186 2.00 22.16 12.05
C THR A 186 3.49 22.34 11.83
N TYR A 187 3.92 22.20 10.58
CA TYR A 187 5.34 22.18 10.22
C TYR A 187 5.65 23.34 9.27
N GLY A 188 6.68 24.14 9.59
CA GLY A 188 7.14 25.23 8.72
C GLY A 188 7.81 24.72 7.45
N ILE A 189 7.67 25.44 6.34
CA ILE A 189 8.24 25.05 5.05
C ILE A 189 9.12 26.18 4.52
N ALA A 190 10.35 25.83 4.14
CA ALA A 190 11.26 26.73 3.46
C ALA A 190 11.89 26.03 2.25
N ILE A 191 11.94 26.73 1.13
CA ILE A 191 12.57 26.25 -0.11
C ILE A 191 13.89 27.01 -0.28
N SER A 192 15.01 26.30 -0.26
CA SER A 192 16.36 26.84 -0.45
C SER A 192 16.84 26.70 -1.90
N VAL A 193 16.30 25.74 -2.65
CA VAL A 193 16.57 25.54 -4.08
C VAL A 193 15.25 25.22 -4.77
N ALA A 194 14.87 26.03 -5.76
CA ALA A 194 13.67 25.79 -6.56
C ALA A 194 13.92 24.62 -7.54
N PRO A 195 12.97 23.68 -7.71
CA PRO A 195 13.13 22.59 -8.65
C PRO A 195 13.14 23.09 -10.09
N GLN A 196 13.95 22.48 -10.95
CA GLN A 196 14.05 22.83 -12.37
C GLN A 196 13.93 21.60 -13.25
N LYS A 197 13.30 21.80 -14.42
CA LYS A 197 13.28 20.84 -15.52
C LYS A 197 14.53 21.01 -16.38
N ALA A 198 14.94 19.95 -17.07
CA ALA A 198 15.95 20.06 -18.10
C ALA A 198 15.34 20.79 -19.31
N VAL A 199 15.99 21.84 -19.80
CA VAL A 199 15.48 22.66 -20.93
C VAL A 199 16.58 22.91 -21.95
N VAL A 200 16.24 22.74 -23.23
CA VAL A 200 17.05 23.16 -24.38
C VAL A 200 16.18 24.03 -25.30
N GLY A 201 16.72 25.16 -25.74
CA GLY A 201 16.09 26.05 -26.70
C GLY A 201 14.99 26.96 -26.16
N GLY A 202 14.12 27.41 -27.06
CA GLY A 202 13.13 28.46 -26.83
C GLY A 202 13.65 29.88 -27.06
N VAL A 203 12.82 30.88 -26.77
CA VAL A 203 13.14 32.30 -27.05
C VAL A 203 14.27 32.87 -26.22
N SER A 204 14.58 32.24 -25.08
CA SER A 204 15.69 32.65 -24.21
C SER A 204 17.05 32.25 -24.78
N ASP A 205 17.09 31.36 -25.76
CA ASP A 205 18.31 30.96 -26.46
C ASP A 205 18.35 31.57 -27.86
N ALA A 206 19.34 32.45 -28.09
CA ALA A 206 19.48 33.16 -29.35
C ALA A 206 19.97 32.26 -30.50
N THR A 207 20.49 31.06 -30.24
CA THR A 207 20.91 30.12 -31.28
C THR A 207 19.74 29.37 -31.90
N PHE A 208 18.58 29.37 -31.24
CA PHE A 208 17.36 28.74 -31.72
C PHE A 208 16.62 29.67 -32.67
N GLN A 209 16.32 29.16 -33.87
CA GLN A 209 15.83 29.95 -34.99
C GLN A 209 14.32 29.89 -35.08
N ASP A 210 13.69 31.00 -35.47
CA ASP A 210 12.26 31.01 -35.80
C ASP A 210 12.08 30.36 -37.18
N ILE A 211 11.49 29.17 -37.20
CA ILE A 211 11.21 28.37 -38.40
C ILE A 211 9.71 28.32 -38.71
N SER A 212 8.91 29.22 -38.13
CA SER A 212 7.46 29.26 -38.34
C SER A 212 7.06 29.61 -39.77
N SER A 213 7.85 30.46 -40.44
CA SER A 213 7.58 30.94 -41.81
C SER A 213 8.34 30.17 -42.87
N THR A 214 9.66 30.05 -42.71
CA THR A 214 10.59 29.44 -43.69
C THR A 214 10.63 27.92 -43.62
N GLY A 215 10.35 27.32 -42.45
CA GLY A 215 10.62 25.91 -42.20
C GLY A 215 12.12 25.58 -42.21
N LEU A 216 12.43 24.29 -42.03
CA LEU A 216 13.79 23.77 -42.18
C LEU A 216 14.25 23.87 -43.63
N THR A 217 15.45 24.36 -43.88
CA THR A 217 16.02 24.41 -45.25
C THR A 217 16.43 23.02 -45.72
N ASN A 218 17.09 22.25 -44.85
CA ASN A 218 17.55 20.90 -45.13
C ASN A 218 16.82 19.90 -44.22
N ALA A 219 16.79 18.62 -44.63
CA ALA A 219 16.42 17.55 -43.70
C ALA A 219 17.41 17.52 -42.52
N GLU A 220 16.90 17.19 -41.34
CA GLU A 220 17.67 17.26 -40.09
C GLU A 220 17.46 16.00 -39.27
N LEU A 221 18.54 15.32 -38.88
CA LEU A 221 18.55 14.16 -38.02
C LEU A 221 18.98 14.56 -36.62
N LEU A 222 18.03 14.52 -35.69
CA LEU A 222 18.28 14.78 -34.28
C LEU A 222 18.57 13.47 -33.54
N SER A 223 19.74 13.36 -32.93
CA SER A 223 20.13 12.22 -32.11
C SER A 223 20.00 12.56 -30.63
N PHE A 224 19.11 11.85 -29.93
CA PHE A 224 18.85 12.04 -28.51
C PHE A 224 19.59 11.00 -27.66
N THR A 225 19.97 11.39 -26.46
CA THR A 225 20.35 10.50 -25.36
C THR A 225 19.68 11.00 -24.10
N PHE A 226 18.77 10.22 -23.53
CA PHE A 226 17.94 10.59 -22.38
C PHE A 226 18.20 9.65 -21.18
N SER A 227 18.19 10.20 -19.97
CA SER A 227 18.20 9.43 -18.71
C SER A 227 17.25 10.07 -17.70
N ASN A 228 16.54 9.25 -16.94
CA ASN A 228 15.66 9.64 -15.84
C ASN A 228 16.19 9.16 -14.47
N ASN A 229 17.41 8.63 -14.44
CA ASN A 229 18.11 8.16 -13.24
C ASN A 229 19.61 8.48 -13.36
N TYR A 230 19.93 9.64 -13.95
CA TYR A 230 21.29 10.00 -14.31
C TYR A 230 22.27 9.99 -13.13
N THR A 231 21.80 10.23 -11.90
CA THR A 231 22.67 10.27 -10.72
C THR A 231 22.73 8.96 -9.93
N ASP A 232 22.06 7.90 -10.39
CA ASP A 232 22.19 6.57 -9.82
C ASP A 232 23.60 6.00 -10.05
N ALA A 233 24.01 5.02 -9.22
CA ALA A 233 25.30 4.35 -9.37
C ALA A 233 25.47 3.65 -10.74
N THR A 234 24.36 3.24 -11.36
CA THR A 234 24.31 2.60 -12.68
C THR A 234 23.18 3.24 -13.50
N PRO A 235 23.42 4.41 -14.13
CA PRO A 235 22.39 5.12 -14.86
C PRO A 235 22.01 4.38 -16.15
N THR A 236 20.75 4.46 -16.52
CA THR A 236 20.24 3.93 -17.79
C THR A 236 20.02 5.08 -18.78
N THR A 237 20.37 4.84 -20.05
CA THR A 237 20.20 5.82 -21.13
C THR A 237 19.40 5.23 -22.28
N THR A 238 18.44 6.01 -22.78
CA THR A 238 17.69 5.72 -24.00
C THR A 238 18.19 6.63 -25.11
N SER A 239 18.72 6.02 -26.19
CA SER A 239 19.22 6.77 -27.35
C SER A 239 18.38 6.46 -28.57
N PHE A 240 17.96 7.50 -29.29
CA PHE A 240 17.10 7.36 -30.46
C PHE A 240 17.27 8.54 -31.42
N PRO A 241 17.17 8.31 -32.73
CA PRO A 241 17.13 9.36 -33.73
C PRO A 241 15.71 9.87 -33.99
N VAL A 242 15.59 11.11 -34.45
CA VAL A 242 14.36 11.68 -35.02
C VAL A 242 14.72 12.40 -36.32
N THR A 243 14.15 11.94 -37.43
CA THR A 243 14.36 12.56 -38.74
C THR A 243 13.28 13.61 -39.01
N LEU A 244 13.71 14.84 -39.29
CA LEU A 244 12.87 15.95 -39.70
C LEU A 244 13.07 16.19 -41.20
N SER A 245 11.99 16.46 -41.92
CA SER A 245 12.04 16.67 -43.36
C SER A 245 12.34 18.12 -43.70
N ALA A 246 13.01 18.37 -44.83
CA ALA A 246 13.13 19.72 -45.38
C ALA A 246 11.73 20.33 -45.59
N GLY A 247 11.59 21.61 -45.26
CA GLY A 247 10.33 22.34 -45.31
C GLY A 247 9.43 22.17 -44.08
N SER A 248 9.73 21.24 -43.14
CA SER A 248 8.96 21.11 -41.90
C SER A 248 9.01 22.42 -41.10
N LYS A 249 7.84 22.91 -40.68
CA LYS A 249 7.72 24.10 -39.83
C LYS A 249 7.73 23.71 -38.36
N ILE A 250 7.80 24.72 -37.48
CA ILE A 250 7.92 24.51 -36.03
C ILE A 250 6.89 23.52 -35.46
N ASN A 251 5.62 23.58 -35.89
CA ASN A 251 4.59 22.68 -35.38
C ASN A 251 4.75 21.24 -35.91
N ASP A 252 5.23 21.07 -37.15
CA ASP A 252 5.55 19.74 -37.69
C ASP A 252 6.71 19.11 -36.92
N VAL A 253 7.74 19.92 -36.63
CA VAL A 253 8.89 19.49 -35.82
C VAL A 253 8.46 19.11 -34.40
N VAL A 254 7.63 19.94 -33.75
CA VAL A 254 7.09 19.66 -32.42
C VAL A 254 6.29 18.35 -32.41
N ASN A 255 5.44 18.12 -33.42
CA ASN A 255 4.65 16.91 -33.53
C ASN A 255 5.52 15.66 -33.75
N ALA A 256 6.53 15.75 -34.62
CA ALA A 256 7.47 14.65 -34.88
C ALA A 256 8.26 14.28 -33.62
N LEU A 257 8.76 15.29 -32.89
CA LEU A 257 9.50 15.10 -31.64
C LEU A 257 8.62 14.49 -30.55
N ASN A 258 7.44 15.05 -30.30
CA ASN A 258 6.54 14.51 -29.27
C ASN A 258 6.09 13.07 -29.60
N SER A 259 5.87 12.75 -30.87
CA SER A 259 5.56 11.38 -31.30
C SER A 259 6.74 10.43 -31.03
N ALA A 260 7.97 10.86 -31.34
CA ALA A 260 9.16 10.09 -31.04
C ALA A 260 9.35 9.88 -29.53
N PHE A 261 9.23 10.94 -28.72
CA PHE A 261 9.36 10.87 -27.25
C PHE A 261 8.35 9.89 -26.64
N ALA A 262 7.10 9.93 -27.08
CA ALA A 262 6.07 8.99 -26.65
C ALA A 262 6.43 7.54 -27.03
N SER A 263 6.88 7.30 -28.28
CA SER A 263 7.25 5.96 -28.75
C SER A 263 8.46 5.36 -28.02
N GLN A 264 9.39 6.20 -27.59
CA GLN A 264 10.62 5.80 -26.91
C GLN A 264 10.49 5.84 -25.38
N HIS A 265 9.33 6.22 -24.87
CA HIS A 265 9.10 6.48 -23.45
C HIS A 265 10.12 7.47 -22.84
N ALA A 266 10.57 8.43 -23.63
CA ALA A 266 11.42 9.52 -23.16
C ALA A 266 10.52 10.57 -22.50
N ALA A 267 10.78 10.89 -21.22
CA ALA A 267 10.05 11.88 -20.44
C ALA A 267 10.46 13.32 -20.84
N LEU A 268 10.24 13.64 -22.11
CA LEU A 268 10.54 14.91 -22.78
C LEU A 268 9.31 15.41 -23.53
N SER A 269 9.22 16.72 -23.71
CA SER A 269 8.19 17.38 -24.51
C SER A 269 8.82 18.50 -25.34
N ALA A 270 8.45 18.55 -26.62
CA ALA A 270 8.75 19.66 -27.51
C ALA A 270 7.56 20.64 -27.54
N SER A 271 7.87 21.93 -27.65
CA SER A 271 6.90 23.02 -27.75
C SER A 271 7.36 24.09 -28.72
N ASN A 272 6.38 24.81 -29.27
CA ASN A 272 6.59 25.99 -30.11
C ASN A 272 6.63 27.23 -29.20
N ASP A 273 7.82 27.77 -28.99
CA ASP A 273 8.05 28.97 -28.20
C ASP A 273 8.30 30.15 -29.14
N SER A 274 7.23 30.79 -29.59
CA SER A 274 7.26 31.91 -30.55
C SER A 274 8.05 31.61 -31.84
N GLY A 275 7.77 30.46 -32.46
CA GLY A 275 8.39 30.02 -33.71
C GLY A 275 9.68 29.20 -33.53
N ARG A 276 10.20 29.13 -32.31
CA ARG A 276 11.44 28.44 -31.96
C ARG A 276 11.16 27.12 -31.24
N LEU A 277 12.03 26.13 -31.48
CA LEU A 277 11.95 24.85 -30.80
C LEU A 277 12.37 24.99 -29.34
N LYS A 278 11.53 24.53 -28.43
CA LYS A 278 11.86 24.36 -27.01
C LYS A 278 11.58 22.92 -26.60
N ILE A 279 12.61 22.24 -26.09
CA ILE A 279 12.52 20.89 -25.55
C ILE A 279 12.67 20.97 -24.04
N THR A 280 11.75 20.36 -23.30
CA THR A 280 11.70 20.40 -21.84
C THR A 280 11.42 19.01 -21.30
N SER A 281 12.05 18.60 -20.20
CA SER A 281 11.67 17.36 -19.53
C SER A 281 10.27 17.44 -18.92
N THR A 282 9.56 16.31 -18.87
CA THR A 282 8.25 16.27 -18.19
C THR A 282 8.44 16.32 -16.67
N ASP A 283 9.51 15.69 -16.19
CA ASP A 283 9.86 15.61 -14.77
C ASP A 283 10.89 16.66 -14.37
N TYR A 284 10.84 17.03 -13.09
CA TYR A 284 11.85 17.86 -12.43
C TYR A 284 12.98 16.98 -11.88
N GLY A 285 14.16 17.57 -11.70
CA GLY A 285 15.19 16.97 -10.87
C GLY A 285 16.50 16.66 -11.58
N LYS A 286 17.53 16.43 -10.78
CA LYS A 286 18.90 16.17 -11.28
C LYS A 286 19.05 14.83 -11.97
N ASP A 287 18.14 13.89 -11.70
CA ASP A 287 18.10 12.58 -12.36
C ASP A 287 17.65 12.68 -13.82
N THR A 288 16.91 13.72 -14.17
CA THR A 288 16.42 13.94 -15.53
C THR A 288 17.44 14.74 -16.33
N ARG A 289 18.06 14.06 -17.29
CA ARG A 289 19.08 14.63 -18.17
C ARG A 289 18.86 14.18 -19.60
N PHE A 290 19.06 15.10 -20.55
CA PHE A 290 19.12 14.71 -21.97
C PHE A 290 20.20 15.48 -22.71
N THR A 291 20.70 14.85 -23.76
CA THR A 291 21.56 15.47 -24.78
C THR A 291 20.87 15.33 -26.12
N VAL A 292 20.93 16.37 -26.94
CA VAL A 292 20.49 16.35 -28.33
C VAL A 292 21.58 16.90 -29.24
N VAL A 293 21.81 16.23 -30.36
CA VAL A 293 22.78 16.63 -31.39
C VAL A 293 22.05 16.63 -32.74
N SER A 294 22.32 17.62 -33.58
CA SER A 294 21.86 17.65 -34.96
C SER A 294 22.98 17.23 -35.91
N ASP A 295 22.65 16.57 -37.02
CA ASP A 295 23.58 16.38 -38.13
C ASP A 295 23.75 17.65 -38.99
N GLN A 296 22.90 18.67 -38.78
CA GLN A 296 22.95 19.96 -39.46
C GLN A 296 23.44 21.07 -38.52
N ALA A 297 24.10 22.06 -39.10
CA ALA A 297 24.41 23.33 -38.45
C ALA A 297 23.95 24.48 -39.35
N GLY A 298 23.41 25.56 -38.79
CA GLY A 298 23.05 26.75 -39.57
C GLY A 298 21.86 27.54 -39.02
N THR A 299 21.72 28.78 -39.49
CA THR A 299 20.70 29.75 -39.07
C THR A 299 19.30 29.49 -39.61
N THR A 300 19.11 28.41 -40.37
CA THR A 300 17.84 28.05 -41.01
C THR A 300 17.30 26.67 -40.59
N GLN A 301 17.87 26.08 -39.54
CA GLN A 301 17.49 24.78 -38.95
C GLN A 301 16.91 24.95 -37.54
N THR A 302 16.71 23.86 -36.78
CA THR A 302 16.15 23.95 -35.41
C THR A 302 16.97 24.80 -34.43
N GLY A 303 18.27 24.95 -34.68
CA GLY A 303 19.22 25.65 -33.80
C GLY A 303 19.96 24.76 -32.79
N ILE A 304 19.72 23.45 -32.81
CA ILE A 304 20.45 22.48 -31.97
C ILE A 304 21.93 22.41 -32.36
N GLY A 305 22.22 22.37 -33.66
CA GLY A 305 23.58 22.35 -34.18
C GLY A 305 24.32 21.02 -34.01
N SER A 306 25.53 20.95 -34.57
CA SER A 306 26.35 19.73 -34.60
C SER A 306 27.14 19.46 -33.32
N VAL A 307 27.14 20.41 -32.38
CA VAL A 307 27.70 20.23 -31.04
C VAL A 307 26.56 19.85 -30.10
N GLY A 308 26.70 18.75 -29.36
CA GLY A 308 25.65 18.26 -28.49
C GLY A 308 25.27 19.24 -27.39
N LEU A 309 23.98 19.57 -27.32
CA LEU A 309 23.39 20.38 -26.27
C LEU A 309 22.89 19.46 -25.16
N THR A 310 23.42 19.64 -23.96
CA THR A 310 23.02 18.87 -22.78
C THR A 310 22.25 19.75 -21.80
N ALA A 311 21.12 19.26 -21.32
CA ALA A 311 20.39 19.87 -20.22
C ALA A 311 20.11 18.85 -19.10
N GLN A 312 20.10 19.34 -17.87
CA GLN A 312 19.83 18.57 -16.66
C GLN A 312 18.92 19.39 -15.76
N GLY A 313 17.95 18.73 -15.11
CA GLY A 313 17.10 19.38 -14.12
C GLY A 313 17.82 19.61 -12.79
N VAL A 314 17.10 20.22 -11.85
CA VAL A 314 17.58 20.49 -10.48
C VAL A 314 16.52 20.00 -9.49
N ASP A 315 16.95 19.27 -8.47
CA ASP A 315 16.07 18.84 -7.39
C ASP A 315 15.70 20.03 -6.50
N VAL A 316 14.47 20.04 -6.01
CA VAL A 316 14.06 20.95 -4.93
C VAL A 316 14.96 20.76 -3.71
N GLY A 317 15.35 21.86 -3.07
CA GLY A 317 16.07 21.84 -1.80
C GLY A 317 15.31 22.67 -0.78
N GLY A 318 15.36 22.27 0.49
CA GLY A 318 14.68 23.01 1.53
C GLY A 318 14.69 22.35 2.91
N THR A 319 13.89 22.91 3.80
CA THR A 319 13.69 22.41 5.16
C THR A 319 12.20 22.22 5.44
N ILE A 320 11.88 21.18 6.20
CA ILE A 320 10.57 20.99 6.81
C ILE A 320 10.77 21.11 8.32
N ASN A 321 9.99 21.97 8.96
CA ASN A 321 10.10 22.27 10.39
C ASN A 321 11.49 22.74 10.84
N GLY A 322 12.23 23.40 9.95
CA GLY A 322 13.62 23.84 10.20
C GLY A 322 14.69 22.74 10.03
N HIS A 323 14.29 21.48 9.85
CA HIS A 323 15.20 20.37 9.57
C HIS A 323 15.38 20.17 8.06
N THR A 324 16.61 19.89 7.62
CA THR A 324 16.90 19.64 6.20
C THR A 324 16.09 18.47 5.66
N ALA A 325 15.40 18.70 4.55
CA ALA A 325 14.61 17.69 3.86
C ALA A 325 15.36 17.18 2.63
N THR A 326 15.13 15.92 2.28
CA THR A 326 15.69 15.30 1.07
C THR A 326 14.82 15.66 -0.12
N GLY A 327 15.41 16.34 -1.10
CA GLY A 327 14.80 16.63 -2.38
C GLY A 327 14.96 15.53 -3.40
N LYS A 328 13.89 15.23 -4.14
CA LYS A 328 13.96 14.45 -5.38
C LYS A 328 12.94 15.00 -6.37
N GLY A 329 13.42 15.49 -7.50
CA GLY A 329 12.58 16.23 -8.46
C GLY A 329 11.96 17.46 -7.81
N ASN A 330 10.63 17.54 -7.82
CA ASN A 330 9.88 18.61 -7.17
C ASN A 330 9.34 18.23 -5.78
N VAL A 331 9.72 17.07 -5.24
CA VAL A 331 9.24 16.55 -3.96
C VAL A 331 10.30 16.72 -2.87
N LEU A 332 9.93 17.36 -1.76
CA LEU A 332 10.69 17.35 -0.52
C LEU A 332 10.14 16.29 0.42
N THR A 333 11.04 15.48 0.97
CA THR A 333 10.73 14.46 1.99
C THR A 333 11.48 14.81 3.27
N SER A 334 10.76 14.95 4.38
CA SER A 334 11.36 15.23 5.69
C SER A 334 12.33 14.12 6.12
N SER A 335 13.35 14.49 6.88
CA SER A 335 14.32 13.56 7.45
C SER A 335 13.76 12.78 8.65
N SER A 336 14.40 11.66 8.98
CA SER A 336 14.00 10.80 10.10
C SER A 336 14.40 11.38 11.46
N GLY A 337 13.74 10.90 12.52
CA GLY A 337 14.05 11.28 13.90
C GLY A 337 13.29 12.50 14.44
N PHE A 338 12.45 13.13 13.62
CA PHE A 338 11.60 14.26 14.00
C PHE A 338 10.11 13.91 13.89
N PRO A 339 9.20 14.67 14.51
CA PRO A 339 7.77 14.43 14.38
C PRO A 339 7.28 14.46 12.94
N GLU A 340 7.89 15.23 12.05
CA GLU A 340 7.53 15.25 10.64
C GLU A 340 8.04 14.03 9.83
N ASP A 341 8.76 13.06 10.42
CA ASP A 341 9.41 11.93 9.72
C ASP A 341 8.49 11.24 8.69
N GLY A 342 8.93 11.26 7.43
CA GLY A 342 8.21 10.73 6.26
C GLY A 342 7.16 11.67 5.64
N LEU A 343 7.01 12.91 6.11
CA LEU A 343 6.17 13.92 5.45
C LEU A 343 6.74 14.26 4.08
N ARG A 344 5.88 14.19 3.05
CA ARG A 344 6.22 14.53 1.67
C ARG A 344 5.34 15.66 1.16
N ILE A 345 5.99 16.67 0.58
CA ILE A 345 5.33 17.79 -0.11
C ILE A 345 5.95 17.96 -1.50
N SER A 346 5.21 18.54 -2.44
CA SER A 346 5.73 18.96 -3.73
C SER A 346 5.54 20.46 -3.95
N THR A 347 6.39 21.04 -4.79
CA THR A 347 6.27 22.45 -5.19
C THR A 347 6.80 22.66 -6.60
N GLU A 348 6.15 23.53 -7.37
CA GLU A 348 6.62 23.94 -8.71
C GLU A 348 7.04 25.41 -8.71
N THR A 349 7.36 25.95 -7.53
CA THR A 349 7.81 27.34 -7.40
C THR A 349 9.12 27.57 -8.15
N THR A 350 9.26 28.75 -8.74
CA THR A 350 10.50 29.26 -9.34
C THR A 350 11.30 30.13 -8.36
N THR A 351 10.77 30.34 -7.14
CA THR A 351 11.34 31.23 -6.12
C THR A 351 11.77 30.45 -4.88
N THR A 352 12.70 31.00 -4.12
CA THR A 352 13.16 30.46 -2.84
C THR A 352 12.69 31.34 -1.68
N GLY A 353 12.70 30.81 -0.45
CA GLY A 353 12.28 31.53 0.75
C GLY A 353 11.35 30.72 1.66
N LEU A 354 10.59 31.43 2.49
CA LEU A 354 9.60 30.83 3.40
C LEU A 354 8.26 30.64 2.68
N PHE A 355 7.70 29.44 2.77
CA PHE A 355 6.43 29.06 2.13
C PHE A 355 5.32 28.76 3.13
N GLY A 356 5.42 29.34 4.33
CA GLY A 356 4.42 29.18 5.39
C GLY A 356 4.50 27.82 6.07
N THR A 357 3.36 27.20 6.34
CA THR A 357 3.26 25.96 7.11
C THR A 357 2.37 24.92 6.45
N ILE A 358 2.55 23.65 6.83
CA ILE A 358 1.63 22.56 6.52
C ILE A 358 1.08 21.96 7.82
N ALA A 359 -0.24 21.99 7.97
CA ALA A 359 -0.95 21.37 9.07
C ALA A 359 -1.25 19.90 8.72
N VAL A 360 -0.64 18.97 9.45
CA VAL A 360 -0.79 17.53 9.29
C VAL A 360 -1.80 16.99 10.29
N THR A 361 -2.77 16.26 9.78
CA THR A 361 -3.85 15.63 10.55
C THR A 361 -3.78 14.12 10.42
N ARG A 362 -4.14 13.40 11.49
CA ARG A 362 -4.17 11.92 11.52
C ARG A 362 -5.59 11.44 11.77
N GLY A 363 -6.34 11.22 10.69
CA GLY A 363 -7.74 10.77 10.76
C GLY A 363 -7.94 9.38 11.37
N VAL A 364 -9.19 9.02 11.62
CA VAL A 364 -9.54 7.76 12.32
C VAL A 364 -9.08 6.52 11.58
N GLY A 365 -9.14 6.49 10.25
CA GLY A 365 -8.74 5.32 9.46
C GLY A 365 -7.25 5.08 9.56
N ASP A 366 -6.45 6.13 9.36
CA ASP A 366 -4.99 6.08 9.51
C ASP A 366 -4.58 5.68 10.94
N ARG A 367 -5.19 6.30 11.96
CA ARG A 367 -4.92 5.96 13.36
C ARG A 367 -5.32 4.54 13.74
N LEU A 368 -6.42 4.02 13.20
CA LEU A 368 -6.83 2.64 13.42
C LEU A 368 -5.80 1.69 12.83
N VAL A 369 -5.35 1.93 11.60
CA VAL A 369 -4.30 1.12 10.96
C VAL A 369 -3.02 1.14 11.80
N SER A 370 -2.50 2.32 12.15
CA SER A 370 -1.26 2.42 12.94
C SER A 370 -1.39 1.79 14.34
N SER A 371 -2.57 1.91 14.97
CA SER A 371 -2.76 1.38 16.33
C SER A 371 -3.02 -0.13 16.36
N LEU A 372 -3.66 -0.68 15.33
CA LEU A 372 -3.92 -2.11 15.21
C LEU A 372 -2.68 -2.89 14.76
N ASP A 373 -1.72 -2.25 14.09
CA ASP A 373 -0.46 -2.88 13.67
C ASP A 373 0.24 -3.60 14.83
N ALA A 374 0.32 -2.99 16.02
CA ALA A 374 0.90 -3.62 17.21
C ALA A 374 0.25 -4.96 17.60
N TYR A 375 -1.00 -5.20 17.20
CA TYR A 375 -1.74 -6.43 17.48
C TYR A 375 -1.70 -7.41 16.31
N THR A 376 -1.92 -6.91 15.09
CA THR A 376 -2.16 -7.72 13.89
C THR A 376 -0.92 -7.92 13.02
N ASN A 377 0.21 -7.28 13.34
CA ASN A 377 1.43 -7.42 12.55
C ASN A 377 1.82 -8.90 12.42
N PRO A 378 2.01 -9.41 11.19
CA PRO A 378 2.20 -10.84 10.95
C PRO A 378 3.57 -11.36 11.42
N LEU A 379 4.50 -10.48 11.80
CA LEU A 379 5.84 -10.83 12.25
C LEU A 379 6.05 -10.57 13.74
N THR A 380 5.48 -9.48 14.26
CA THR A 380 5.75 -9.02 15.63
C THR A 380 4.49 -8.71 16.45
N GLY A 381 3.30 -8.98 15.91
CA GLY A 381 2.03 -8.60 16.55
C GLY A 381 1.72 -9.41 17.80
N ILE A 382 1.03 -8.78 18.75
CA ILE A 382 0.61 -9.42 20.02
C ILE A 382 -0.19 -10.71 19.78
N PHE A 383 -1.06 -10.73 18.76
CA PHE A 383 -1.87 -11.91 18.46
C PHE A 383 -1.03 -13.08 17.93
N LEU A 384 0.04 -12.80 17.17
CA LEU A 384 0.99 -13.82 16.75
C LEU A 384 1.71 -14.41 17.96
N SER A 385 2.25 -13.57 18.85
CA SER A 385 2.95 -14.04 20.06
C SER A 385 2.04 -14.90 20.93
N LYS A 386 0.76 -14.50 21.08
CA LYS A 386 -0.22 -15.25 21.85
C LYS A 386 -0.57 -16.60 21.20
N THR A 387 -0.71 -16.62 19.87
CA THR A 387 -0.92 -17.85 19.10
C THR A 387 0.23 -18.82 19.30
N ASN A 388 1.48 -18.35 19.19
CA ASN A 388 2.67 -19.16 19.40
C ASN A 388 2.75 -19.72 20.83
N SER A 389 2.40 -18.92 21.85
CA SER A 389 2.38 -19.37 23.25
C SER A 389 1.32 -20.43 23.50
N LEU A 390 0.12 -20.28 22.93
CA LEU A 390 -0.93 -21.28 23.03
C LEU A 390 -0.55 -22.56 22.28
N GLN A 391 0.07 -22.46 21.11
CA GLN A 391 0.58 -23.62 20.38
C GLN A 391 1.62 -24.39 21.19
N GLY A 392 2.59 -23.69 21.81
CA GLY A 392 3.56 -24.33 22.70
C GLY A 392 2.91 -25.02 23.92
N SER A 393 1.82 -24.46 24.44
CA SER A 393 1.05 -25.09 25.53
C SER A 393 0.35 -26.38 25.05
N ILE A 394 -0.24 -26.35 23.84
CA ILE A 394 -0.86 -27.51 23.19
C ILE A 394 0.18 -28.61 22.97
N ASP A 395 1.35 -28.27 22.45
CA ASP A 395 2.43 -29.21 22.20
C ASP A 395 2.94 -29.85 23.51
N GLY A 396 3.09 -29.04 24.57
CA GLY A 396 3.50 -29.52 25.89
C GLY A 396 2.47 -30.46 26.53
N ILE A 397 1.19 -30.11 26.49
CA ILE A 397 0.10 -30.96 26.97
C ILE A 397 0.04 -32.26 26.16
N SER A 398 0.17 -32.18 24.83
CA SER A 398 0.17 -33.36 23.96
C SER A 398 1.30 -34.32 24.33
N LYS A 399 2.50 -33.79 24.59
CA LYS A 399 3.64 -34.59 25.08
C LYS A 399 3.35 -35.26 26.42
N ASN A 400 2.72 -34.55 27.36
CA ASN A 400 2.35 -35.12 28.66
C ASN A 400 1.32 -36.25 28.51
N ILE A 401 0.32 -36.08 27.64
CA ILE A 401 -0.67 -37.11 27.32
C ILE A 401 0.03 -38.36 26.78
N THR A 402 0.96 -38.21 25.84
CA THR A 402 1.75 -39.34 25.32
C THR A 402 2.50 -40.06 26.43
N GLN A 403 3.21 -39.33 27.29
CA GLN A 403 3.96 -39.93 28.40
C GLN A 403 3.07 -40.67 29.41
N ILE A 404 1.87 -40.15 29.68
CA ILE A 404 0.90 -40.82 30.56
C ILE A 404 0.40 -42.11 29.91
N ASN A 405 0.07 -42.08 28.62
CA ASN A 405 -0.39 -43.26 27.88
C ASN A 405 0.69 -44.36 27.82
N ASP A 406 1.95 -43.99 27.63
CA ASP A 406 3.08 -44.93 27.63
C ASP A 406 3.24 -45.60 29.00
N ARG A 407 3.12 -44.84 30.09
CA ARG A 407 3.16 -45.37 31.46
C ARG A 407 1.99 -46.30 31.75
N LEU A 408 0.78 -45.93 31.33
CA LEU A 408 -0.41 -46.77 31.51
C LEU A 408 -0.26 -48.11 30.79
N THR A 409 0.32 -48.09 29.58
CA THR A 409 0.61 -49.29 28.80
C THR A 409 1.64 -50.18 29.51
N SER A 410 2.76 -49.61 29.94
CA SER A 410 3.81 -50.33 30.66
C SER A 410 3.32 -50.95 31.97
N GLU A 411 2.48 -50.21 32.73
CA GLU A 411 1.85 -50.73 33.94
C GLU A 411 0.91 -51.90 33.63
N GLY A 412 0.11 -51.77 32.57
CA GLY A 412 -0.76 -52.85 32.10
C GLY A 412 0.03 -54.10 31.73
N ASP A 413 1.16 -53.95 31.02
CA ASP A 413 2.02 -55.07 30.65
C ASP A 413 2.69 -55.71 31.86
N ARG A 414 3.12 -54.90 32.84
CA ARG A 414 3.65 -55.38 34.11
C ARG A 414 2.62 -56.21 34.88
N LEU A 415 1.40 -55.72 35.01
CA LEU A 415 0.31 -56.43 35.70
C LEU A 415 -0.05 -57.74 34.99
N ARG A 416 -0.10 -57.74 33.65
CA ARG A 416 -0.30 -58.98 32.86
C ARG A 416 0.81 -60.00 33.11
N ALA A 417 2.07 -59.57 33.11
CA ALA A 417 3.21 -60.45 33.39
C ALA A 417 3.16 -61.03 34.82
N GLN A 418 2.79 -60.22 35.82
CA GLN A 418 2.58 -60.69 37.20
C GLN A 418 1.46 -61.73 37.28
N PHE A 419 0.36 -61.53 36.56
CA PHE A 419 -0.75 -62.46 36.51
C PHE A 419 -0.35 -63.81 35.90
N VAL A 420 0.35 -63.80 34.76
CA VAL A 420 0.87 -65.03 34.12
C VAL A 420 1.84 -65.79 35.03
N ASN A 421 2.70 -65.07 35.76
CA ASN A 421 3.60 -65.69 36.74
C ASN A 421 2.83 -66.32 37.91
N LEU A 422 1.78 -65.66 38.39
CA LEU A 422 0.91 -66.19 39.44
C LEU A 422 0.15 -67.43 38.97
N GLU A 423 -0.37 -67.45 37.74
CA GLU A 423 -0.97 -68.65 37.14
C GLU A 423 0.03 -69.81 37.04
N THR A 424 1.27 -69.51 36.64
CA THR A 424 2.35 -70.52 36.56
C THR A 424 2.69 -71.08 37.94
N LEU A 425 2.76 -70.21 38.96
CA LEU A 425 3.03 -70.60 40.34
C LEU A 425 1.88 -71.45 40.90
N LEU A 426 0.63 -71.08 40.66
CA LEU A 426 -0.55 -71.86 41.03
C LEU A 426 -0.55 -73.22 40.33
N GLY A 427 -0.23 -73.28 39.03
CA GLY A 427 -0.09 -74.53 38.29
C GLY A 427 0.97 -75.45 38.89
N LYS A 428 2.11 -74.90 39.32
CA LYS A 428 3.15 -75.65 40.05
C LYS A 428 2.64 -76.13 41.41
N PHE A 429 2.00 -75.28 42.20
CA PHE A 429 1.42 -75.69 43.48
C PHE A 429 0.38 -76.79 43.32
N GLN A 430 -0.44 -76.73 42.27
CA GLN A 430 -1.44 -77.75 41.98
C GLN A 430 -0.78 -79.06 41.54
N ALA A 431 0.28 -79.02 40.73
CA ALA A 431 1.09 -80.19 40.40
C ALA A 431 1.79 -80.79 41.64
N THR A 432 2.34 -79.96 42.53
CA THR A 432 2.92 -80.39 43.81
C THR A 432 1.86 -81.00 44.73
N SER A 433 0.68 -80.38 44.83
CA SER A 433 -0.46 -80.92 45.57
C SER A 433 -0.84 -82.30 45.04
N ASN A 434 -0.97 -82.46 43.72
CA ASN A 434 -1.28 -83.75 43.10
C ASN A 434 -0.18 -84.79 43.36
N PHE A 435 1.10 -84.39 43.30
CA PHE A 435 2.22 -85.27 43.65
C PHE A 435 2.17 -85.71 45.11
N LEU A 436 1.94 -84.78 46.04
CA LEU A 436 1.80 -85.08 47.47
C LEU A 436 0.60 -85.99 47.73
N THR A 437 -0.55 -85.72 47.12
CA THR A 437 -1.73 -86.60 47.20
C THR A 437 -1.42 -88.00 46.69
N ASN A 438 -0.71 -88.12 45.55
CA ASN A 438 -0.31 -89.41 44.99
C ASN A 438 0.73 -90.16 45.84
N GLN A 439 1.66 -89.45 46.48
CA GLN A 439 2.62 -90.05 47.42
C GLN A 439 1.94 -90.48 48.72
N LEU A 440 1.00 -89.68 49.23
CA LEU A 440 0.19 -90.01 50.40
C LEU A 440 -0.67 -91.25 50.14
N ALA A 441 -1.24 -91.39 48.94
CA ALA A 441 -1.98 -92.59 48.51
C ALA A 441 -1.08 -93.84 48.33
N ARG A 442 0.23 -93.65 48.18
CA ARG A 442 1.24 -94.71 48.03
C ARG A 442 1.95 -95.07 49.33
N LEU A 443 1.67 -94.37 50.43
CA LEU A 443 2.15 -94.80 51.74
C LEU A 443 1.51 -96.16 52.05
N PRO A 444 2.32 -97.21 52.34
CA PRO A 444 1.78 -98.50 52.73
C PRO A 444 0.94 -98.31 54.00
N THR A 445 -0.28 -98.81 53.98
CA THR A 445 -1.03 -99.05 55.21
C THR A 445 -0.19 -100.02 56.05
N PHE A 446 0.46 -99.51 57.09
CA PHE A 446 1.12 -100.34 58.10
C PHE A 446 0.04 -101.08 58.90
N SER A 447 -0.47 -102.16 58.31
CA SER A 447 -1.15 -103.24 59.03
C SER A 447 -0.06 -104.15 59.61
N SER A 448 0.41 -103.82 60.80
CA SER A 448 1.26 -104.72 61.60
C SER A 448 0.45 -105.27 62.77
N SER A 449 0.23 -106.58 62.69
CA SER A 449 -0.16 -107.55 63.73
C SER A 449 0.06 -107.12 65.19
N SER A 450 -1.01 -107.18 65.98
CA SER A 450 -1.00 -107.02 67.43
C SER A 450 -0.46 -108.26 68.14
N THR A 451 0.72 -108.15 68.75
CA THR A 451 1.12 -108.97 69.90
C THR A 451 1.62 -108.03 70.98
N THR A 452 0.77 -107.74 71.97
CA THR A 452 1.21 -107.11 73.23
C THR A 452 1.00 -108.11 74.34
N ALA A 453 2.13 -108.60 74.86
CA ALA A 453 2.23 -109.26 76.13
C ALA A 453 1.92 -108.25 77.25
N THR A 454 1.01 -108.66 78.12
CA THR A 454 1.04 -108.55 79.59
C THR A 454 1.59 -107.27 80.22
N ASN A 455 0.69 -106.53 80.88
CA ASN A 455 1.03 -105.64 81.98
C ASN A 455 0.41 -106.19 83.28
N LEU A 456 1.17 -106.05 84.36
CA LEU A 456 0.91 -106.54 85.70
C LEU A 456 -0.41 -106.04 86.31
N LEU A 457 -1.17 -106.95 86.93
CA LEU A 457 -1.53 -106.93 88.36
C LEU A 457 -2.23 -108.24 88.75
#